data_AF-A0A1M5N7H2-F1
#
_entry.id   AF-A0A1M5N7H2-F1
#
_cell.length_a   1.000
_cell.length_b   1.000
_cell.length_c   1.000
_cell.angle_alpha   90.00
_cell.angle_beta   90.00
_cell.angle_gamma   90.00
#
_symmetry.space_group_name_H-M   'P 1'
#
loop_
_entity.id
_entity.type
_entity.pdbx_description
1 polymer ?
#
loop_
_entity_poly.entity_id
_entity_poly.type
_entity_poly.pdbx_seq_one_letter_code
_entity_poly.pdbx_strand_id
1 'polypeptide(L)'
;MNNVVKGLGVLLTLASMTANAVLINDNSFAQAGFKDTSTGLVWMDFGINNGQSYNHVSSQLGAGGDYSGWRLPSAEEVYMLWDHVANLDEVEADFESPDYYGAGQLYAWDYNSRVVGGDDSVWDNIFNIMGFNSASGTNYMERSSAIGFFMGHHGLASVKFHDAIDKVGFPAFTHKDEVALRDDGAYSDFFLGLAHENYSTMLVRTATVPEPGAFVAFATAIVALSWRRRQGRFGRKTRL
;
A
#
# COMPACT_ATOMS: atom_id res chain seq x y z
N MET A 1 25.52 -44.51 -39.30
CA MET A 1 24.31 -44.53 -38.45
C MET A 1 24.57 -43.63 -37.25
N ASN A 2 23.78 -42.55 -37.20
CA ASN A 2 23.90 -41.43 -36.26
C ASN A 2 23.62 -41.85 -34.82
N ASN A 3 24.33 -41.28 -33.84
CA ASN A 3 23.79 -41.12 -32.48
C ASN A 3 24.18 -39.73 -31.95
N VAL A 4 23.17 -38.86 -32.00
CA VAL A 4 23.14 -37.49 -31.50
C VAL A 4 23.22 -37.50 -29.97
N VAL A 5 24.23 -36.85 -29.40
CA VAL A 5 24.30 -36.61 -27.95
C VAL A 5 23.32 -35.50 -27.60
N LYS A 6 22.25 -35.87 -26.88
CA LYS A 6 21.18 -34.99 -26.41
C LYS A 6 21.75 -33.96 -25.41
N GLY A 7 21.70 -32.68 -25.76
CA GLY A 7 21.90 -31.59 -24.81
C GLY A 7 20.64 -31.43 -23.96
N LEU A 8 20.75 -31.61 -22.64
CA LEU A 8 19.69 -31.20 -21.70
C LEU A 8 19.77 -29.68 -21.53
N GLY A 9 18.85 -28.95 -22.18
CA GLY A 9 18.56 -27.57 -21.84
C GLY A 9 17.71 -27.52 -20.57
N VAL A 10 18.20 -26.85 -19.53
CA VAL A 10 17.37 -26.50 -18.36
C VAL A 10 16.59 -25.25 -18.75
N LEU A 11 15.28 -25.41 -18.94
CA LEU A 11 14.34 -24.29 -19.13
C LEU A 11 14.08 -23.69 -17.74
N LEU A 12 14.57 -22.48 -17.47
CA LEU A 12 14.18 -21.72 -16.28
C LEU A 12 12.87 -21.01 -16.61
N THR A 13 11.73 -21.59 -16.21
CA THR A 13 10.44 -20.89 -16.26
C THR A 13 10.43 -19.86 -15.14
N LEU A 14 10.66 -18.59 -15.48
CA LEU A 14 10.31 -17.47 -14.62
C LEU A 14 8.78 -17.39 -14.60
N ALA A 15 8.16 -18.06 -13.63
CA ALA A 15 6.77 -17.78 -13.30
C ALA A 15 6.74 -16.38 -12.67
N SER A 16 6.37 -15.37 -13.45
CA SER A 16 5.99 -14.08 -12.90
C SER A 16 4.75 -14.32 -12.06
N MET A 17 4.90 -14.35 -10.74
CA MET A 17 3.77 -14.29 -9.84
C MET A 17 3.22 -12.86 -9.95
N THR A 18 2.00 -12.70 -10.46
CA THR A 18 1.23 -11.50 -10.21
C THR A 18 0.93 -11.51 -8.72
N ALA A 19 1.66 -10.72 -7.94
CA ALA A 19 1.31 -10.50 -6.55
C ALA A 19 0.10 -9.57 -6.56
N ASN A 20 -1.05 -10.02 -6.04
CA ASN A 20 -2.13 -9.11 -5.72
C ASN A 20 -1.59 -8.09 -4.71
N ALA A 21 -1.93 -6.82 -4.88
CA ALA A 21 -1.49 -5.79 -3.96
C ALA A 21 -2.09 -6.09 -2.57
N VAL A 22 -1.22 -6.32 -1.59
CA VAL A 22 -1.63 -6.49 -0.19
C VAL A 22 -1.02 -5.37 0.61
N LEU A 23 -1.85 -4.67 1.38
CA LEU A 23 -1.39 -3.73 2.40
C LEU A 23 -1.17 -4.49 3.70
N ILE A 24 -0.02 -4.26 4.34
CA ILE A 24 0.33 -4.90 5.62
C ILE A 24 0.93 -3.89 6.58
N ASN A 25 0.69 -4.07 7.89
CA ASN A 25 1.35 -3.27 8.92
C ASN A 25 2.89 -3.38 8.84
N ASP A 26 3.59 -2.26 9.02
CA ASP A 26 5.04 -2.13 9.06
C ASP A 26 5.48 -1.25 10.24
N ASN A 27 5.96 -1.92 11.30
CA ASN A 27 6.51 -1.26 12.49
C ASN A 27 8.06 -1.26 12.48
N SER A 28 8.68 -1.29 11.29
CA SER A 28 10.15 -1.37 11.17
C SER A 28 10.86 -0.03 11.33
N PHE A 29 10.11 1.05 11.55
CA PHE A 29 10.62 2.40 11.72
C PHE A 29 10.10 3.03 13.02
N ALA A 30 10.64 4.19 13.41
CA ALA A 30 10.28 4.86 14.65
C ALA A 30 8.79 5.25 14.71
N GLN A 31 8.25 5.68 13.56
CA GLN A 31 6.82 5.87 13.35
C GLN A 31 6.23 4.63 12.68
N ALA A 32 5.01 4.26 13.08
CA ALA A 32 4.26 3.19 12.43
C ALA A 32 3.94 3.56 10.98
N GLY A 33 3.77 2.53 10.17
CA GLY A 33 3.43 2.65 8.77
C GLY A 33 2.80 1.38 8.26
N PHE A 34 2.35 1.42 7.02
CA PHE A 34 1.85 0.26 6.30
C PHE A 34 2.60 0.12 4.98
N LYS A 35 2.89 -1.12 4.61
CA LYS A 35 3.60 -1.46 3.39
C LYS A 35 2.61 -1.86 2.31
N ASP A 36 2.69 -1.19 1.18
CA ASP A 36 2.16 -1.71 -0.07
C ASP A 36 3.14 -2.74 -0.64
N THR A 37 2.74 -4.01 -0.61
CA THR A 37 3.61 -5.11 -1.04
C THR A 37 3.86 -5.15 -2.54
N SER A 38 3.00 -4.51 -3.34
CA SER A 38 3.16 -4.46 -4.81
C SER A 38 4.28 -3.48 -5.22
N THR A 39 4.34 -2.31 -4.58
CA THR A 39 5.33 -1.26 -4.85
C THR A 39 6.57 -1.39 -3.96
N GLY A 40 6.44 -2.07 -2.82
CA GLY A 40 7.49 -2.17 -1.79
C GLY A 40 7.68 -0.88 -0.98
N LEU A 41 6.79 0.10 -1.15
CA LEU A 41 6.79 1.35 -0.41
C LEU A 41 6.12 1.16 0.96
N VAL A 42 6.64 1.85 1.96
CA VAL A 42 6.03 1.98 3.29
C VAL A 42 5.52 3.39 3.44
N TRP A 43 4.25 3.50 3.78
CA TRP A 43 3.51 4.73 3.98
C TRP A 43 3.33 4.95 5.48
N MET A 44 3.44 6.20 5.93
CA MET A 44 3.18 6.52 7.34
C MET A 44 1.69 6.38 7.63
N ASP A 45 1.35 5.80 8.79
CA ASP A 45 -0.05 5.66 9.19
C ASP A 45 -0.71 7.04 9.37
N PHE A 46 -2.00 7.11 9.03
CA PHE A 46 -2.82 8.26 9.38
C PHE A 46 -2.90 8.41 10.90
N GLY A 47 -2.97 9.65 11.37
CA GLY A 47 -2.98 9.94 12.81
C GLY A 47 -1.61 10.38 13.36
N ILE A 48 -0.51 9.96 12.75
CA ILE A 48 0.84 10.17 13.30
C ILE A 48 1.28 11.64 13.28
N ASN A 49 0.98 12.35 12.20
CA ASN A 49 1.37 13.76 12.02
C ASN A 49 0.16 14.72 12.08
N ASN A 50 -0.92 14.30 12.75
CA ASN A 50 -2.09 15.13 12.97
C ASN A 50 -1.74 16.42 13.73
N GLY A 51 -2.53 17.46 13.50
CA GLY A 51 -2.32 18.75 14.16
C GLY A 51 -1.07 19.49 13.68
N GLN A 52 -0.38 18.98 12.67
CA GLN A 52 0.73 19.64 12.02
C GLN A 52 0.34 20.04 10.60
N SER A 53 0.82 21.20 10.15
CA SER A 53 0.58 21.65 8.77
C SER A 53 1.50 20.96 7.79
N TYR A 54 1.07 20.87 6.52
CA TYR A 54 1.89 20.34 5.43
C TYR A 54 3.27 21.01 5.36
N ASN A 55 3.32 22.33 5.47
CA ASN A 55 4.57 23.09 5.48
C ASN A 55 5.47 22.72 6.66
N HIS A 56 4.89 22.47 7.84
CA HIS A 56 5.65 22.04 9.00
C HIS A 56 6.22 20.63 8.78
N VAL A 57 5.38 19.65 8.43
CA VAL A 57 5.82 18.27 8.18
C VAL A 57 6.94 18.22 7.13
N SER A 58 6.77 18.94 6.03
CA SER A 58 7.78 19.05 4.97
C SER A 58 9.13 19.59 5.47
N SER A 59 9.10 20.56 6.39
CA SER A 59 10.32 21.10 7.01
C SER A 59 11.06 20.12 7.93
N GLN A 60 10.39 19.05 8.39
CA GLN A 60 10.92 18.07 9.35
C GLN A 60 11.51 16.81 8.69
N LEU A 61 11.60 16.76 7.35
CA LEU A 61 12.13 15.60 6.61
C LEU A 61 13.67 15.51 6.60
N GLY A 62 14.34 16.62 6.93
CA GLY A 62 15.80 16.71 6.95
C GLY A 62 16.46 15.87 8.05
N ALA A 63 17.79 15.80 8.02
CA ALA A 63 18.56 15.14 9.08
C ALA A 63 18.28 15.79 10.45
N GLY A 64 17.87 14.99 11.43
CA GLY A 64 17.55 15.44 12.78
C GLY A 64 16.17 16.06 12.98
N GLY A 65 15.33 16.11 11.93
CA GLY A 65 13.91 16.44 12.06
C GLY A 65 13.08 15.22 12.47
N ASP A 66 11.84 15.47 12.93
CA ASP A 66 10.95 14.43 13.46
C ASP A 66 10.61 13.32 12.45
N TYR A 67 10.66 13.66 11.16
CA TYR A 67 10.35 12.75 10.05
C TYR A 67 11.58 12.44 9.20
N SER A 68 12.78 12.52 9.79
CA SER A 68 14.01 12.14 9.11
C SER A 68 13.94 10.69 8.60
N GLY A 69 14.27 10.48 7.32
CA GLY A 69 14.19 9.17 6.66
C GLY A 69 12.87 8.90 5.94
N TRP A 70 11.86 9.74 6.14
CA TRP A 70 10.67 9.82 5.30
C TRP A 70 10.87 10.82 4.16
N ARG A 71 10.00 10.76 3.15
CA ARG A 71 9.89 11.76 2.10
C ARG A 71 8.43 12.01 1.73
N LEU A 72 8.19 13.13 1.05
CA LEU A 72 6.93 13.35 0.35
C LEU A 72 6.79 12.34 -0.81
N PRO A 73 5.59 11.78 -1.04
CA PRO A 73 5.32 10.95 -2.21
C PRO A 73 5.19 11.79 -3.48
N SER A 74 5.36 11.16 -4.65
CA SER A 74 4.89 11.75 -5.91
C SER A 74 3.38 11.57 -6.06
N ALA A 75 2.75 12.33 -6.97
CA ALA A 75 1.34 12.16 -7.27
C ALA A 75 1.04 10.74 -7.76
N GLU A 76 1.86 10.21 -8.65
CA GLU A 76 1.70 8.86 -9.22
C GLU A 76 1.80 7.76 -8.16
N GLU A 77 2.69 7.92 -7.17
CA GLU A 77 2.78 6.97 -6.05
C GLU A 77 1.50 6.95 -5.22
N VAL A 78 0.88 8.12 -5.00
CA VAL A 78 -0.39 8.21 -4.27
C VAL A 78 -1.54 7.62 -5.10
N TYR A 79 -1.57 7.89 -6.41
CA TYR A 79 -2.60 7.34 -7.30
C TYR A 79 -2.53 5.81 -7.34
N MET A 80 -1.32 5.24 -7.48
CA MET A 80 -1.14 3.78 -7.41
C MET A 80 -1.52 3.21 -6.04
N LEU A 81 -1.13 3.87 -4.93
CA LEU A 81 -1.56 3.43 -3.60
C LEU A 81 -3.10 3.42 -3.51
N TRP A 82 -3.76 4.48 -3.94
CA TRP A 82 -5.22 4.58 -3.81
C TRP A 82 -5.95 3.58 -4.68
N ASP A 83 -5.44 3.29 -5.87
CA ASP A 83 -5.91 2.20 -6.73
C ASP A 83 -5.82 0.84 -6.01
N HIS A 84 -4.69 0.56 -5.35
CA HIS A 84 -4.53 -0.65 -4.54
C HIS A 84 -5.41 -0.70 -3.29
N VAL A 85 -5.68 0.44 -2.64
CA VAL A 85 -6.62 0.54 -1.51
C VAL A 85 -8.04 0.23 -1.97
N ALA A 86 -8.46 0.79 -3.09
CA ALA A 86 -9.79 0.58 -3.64
C ALA A 86 -9.97 -0.86 -4.15
N ASN A 87 -8.90 -1.49 -4.67
CA ASN A 87 -8.87 -2.82 -5.28
C ASN A 87 -10.08 -3.08 -6.20
N LEU A 88 -10.17 -2.26 -7.24
CA LEU A 88 -11.26 -2.24 -8.22
C LEU A 88 -11.40 -3.54 -9.05
N ASP A 89 -10.42 -4.45 -8.97
CA ASP A 89 -10.39 -5.68 -9.76
C ASP A 89 -10.85 -6.93 -8.97
N GLU A 90 -11.00 -6.86 -7.64
CA GLU A 90 -11.37 -8.02 -6.80
C GLU A 90 -12.30 -7.67 -5.62
N VAL A 91 -12.90 -6.47 -5.60
CA VAL A 91 -13.77 -5.99 -4.53
C VAL A 91 -15.19 -5.74 -5.07
N GLU A 92 -16.23 -6.15 -4.34
CA GLU A 92 -17.63 -5.86 -4.67
C GLU A 92 -18.09 -4.56 -3.98
N ALA A 93 -17.42 -3.43 -4.20
CA ALA A 93 -17.93 -2.17 -3.69
C ALA A 93 -19.27 -1.85 -4.39
N ASP A 94 -20.25 -1.37 -3.64
CA ASP A 94 -21.57 -1.07 -4.20
C ASP A 94 -21.56 0.06 -5.26
N PHE A 95 -20.51 0.89 -5.26
CA PHE A 95 -20.26 1.88 -6.30
C PHE A 95 -18.77 2.14 -6.49
N GLU A 96 -18.39 2.23 -7.76
CA GLU A 96 -17.02 2.54 -8.17
C GLU A 96 -17.04 3.53 -9.35
N SER A 97 -16.19 4.55 -9.26
CA SER A 97 -15.93 5.48 -10.33
C SER A 97 -14.44 5.82 -10.35
N PRO A 98 -13.63 5.15 -11.19
CA PRO A 98 -12.18 5.34 -11.24
C PRO A 98 -11.74 6.76 -11.60
N ASP A 99 -12.58 7.50 -12.34
CA ASP A 99 -12.28 8.85 -12.83
C ASP A 99 -13.24 9.94 -12.32
N TYR A 100 -13.77 9.81 -11.10
CA TYR A 100 -14.85 10.67 -10.60
C TYR A 100 -14.50 12.16 -10.59
N TYR A 101 -13.27 12.51 -10.16
CA TYR A 101 -12.79 13.90 -10.12
C TYR A 101 -11.84 14.25 -11.28
N GLY A 102 -11.58 13.29 -12.18
CA GLY A 102 -10.57 13.38 -13.23
C GLY A 102 -9.85 12.04 -13.41
N ALA A 103 -9.00 11.93 -14.43
CA ALA A 103 -8.29 10.68 -14.75
C ALA A 103 -7.49 10.15 -13.54
N GLY A 104 -7.80 8.92 -13.09
CA GLY A 104 -7.18 8.27 -11.93
C GLY A 104 -7.61 8.82 -10.57
N GLN A 105 -8.58 9.75 -10.52
CA GLN A 105 -9.10 10.33 -9.29
C GLN A 105 -10.36 9.61 -8.83
N LEU A 106 -10.13 8.42 -8.28
CA LEU A 106 -11.18 7.48 -7.94
C LEU A 106 -12.10 7.99 -6.83
N TYR A 107 -13.35 7.55 -6.90
CA TYR A 107 -14.31 7.57 -5.79
C TYR A 107 -15.07 6.25 -5.77
N ALA A 108 -15.07 5.58 -4.63
CA ALA A 108 -15.83 4.36 -4.41
C ALA A 108 -16.49 4.38 -3.03
N TRP A 109 -17.60 3.66 -2.91
CA TRP A 109 -18.26 3.44 -1.63
C TRP A 109 -18.93 2.06 -1.59
N ASP A 110 -19.02 1.51 -0.39
CA ASP A 110 -19.63 0.21 -0.10
C ASP A 110 -20.55 0.38 1.12
N TYR A 111 -21.67 -0.35 1.15
CA TYR A 111 -22.46 -0.42 2.36
C TYR A 111 -21.67 -1.20 3.42
N ASN A 112 -21.49 -0.59 4.59
CA ASN A 112 -20.78 -1.16 5.72
C ASN A 112 -21.28 -2.55 6.10
N SER A 113 -22.57 -2.81 5.89
CA SER A 113 -23.13 -4.14 6.06
C SER A 113 -24.32 -4.40 5.15
N ARG A 114 -24.37 -5.60 4.56
CA ARG A 114 -25.56 -6.12 3.88
C ARG A 114 -26.53 -6.85 4.83
N VAL A 115 -26.17 -6.94 6.12
CA VAL A 115 -26.96 -7.55 7.20
C VAL A 115 -27.20 -6.56 8.33
N VAL A 116 -28.37 -6.63 8.97
CA VAL A 116 -28.70 -5.75 10.10
C VAL A 116 -27.70 -5.91 11.24
N GLY A 117 -27.00 -4.82 11.59
CA GLY A 117 -25.99 -4.78 12.66
C GLY A 117 -24.74 -5.63 12.39
N GLY A 118 -24.46 -5.90 11.11
CA GLY A 118 -23.21 -6.49 10.66
C GLY A 118 -22.14 -5.44 10.33
N ASP A 119 -20.99 -5.94 9.95
CA ASP A 119 -19.81 -5.21 9.50
C ASP A 119 -19.13 -6.14 8.47
N ASP A 120 -19.38 -5.89 7.20
CA ASP A 120 -18.90 -6.71 6.08
C ASP A 120 -18.28 -5.89 4.94
N SER A 121 -17.88 -4.65 5.26
CA SER A 121 -17.15 -3.81 4.33
C SER A 121 -15.85 -4.48 3.94
N VAL A 122 -15.63 -4.46 2.64
CA VAL A 122 -14.43 -4.95 1.99
C VAL A 122 -13.15 -4.20 2.41
N TRP A 123 -13.29 -3.00 2.98
CA TRP A 123 -12.16 -2.15 3.34
C TRP A 123 -11.82 -2.15 4.84
N ASP A 124 -12.62 -2.74 5.74
CA ASP A 124 -12.41 -2.72 7.20
C ASP A 124 -10.96 -3.08 7.59
N ASN A 125 -10.46 -4.18 7.03
CA ASN A 125 -9.11 -4.65 7.31
C ASN A 125 -8.04 -3.66 6.81
N ILE A 126 -8.26 -3.07 5.64
CA ILE A 126 -7.33 -2.13 5.01
C ILE A 126 -7.33 -0.79 5.78
N PHE A 127 -8.49 -0.27 6.15
CA PHE A 127 -8.61 0.96 6.94
C PHE A 127 -7.95 0.82 8.31
N ASN A 128 -8.14 -0.32 8.98
CA ASN A 128 -7.46 -0.59 10.24
C ASN A 128 -5.92 -0.67 10.10
N ILE A 129 -5.41 -1.17 8.96
CA ILE A 129 -3.96 -1.20 8.68
C ILE A 129 -3.39 0.20 8.45
N MET A 130 -4.12 1.08 7.77
CA MET A 130 -3.61 2.41 7.43
C MET A 130 -3.66 3.40 8.61
N GLY A 131 -4.39 3.06 9.68
CA GLY A 131 -4.72 3.99 10.76
C GLY A 131 -5.67 5.09 10.30
N PHE A 132 -6.10 5.96 11.22
CA PHE A 132 -7.08 7.02 10.94
C PHE A 132 -6.73 8.33 11.65
N ASN A 133 -7.22 9.45 11.12
CA ASN A 133 -7.01 10.75 11.74
C ASN A 133 -7.92 10.99 12.93
N SER A 134 -9.18 10.56 12.83
CA SER A 134 -10.16 10.75 13.89
C SER A 134 -11.07 9.54 13.99
N ALA A 135 -11.48 9.24 15.22
CA ALA A 135 -12.52 8.26 15.50
C ALA A 135 -13.53 8.86 16.46
N SER A 136 -14.80 8.58 16.22
CA SER A 136 -15.92 9.01 17.06
C SER A 136 -16.98 7.93 17.08
N GLY A 137 -17.81 7.93 18.13
CA GLY A 137 -18.85 6.91 18.29
C GLY A 137 -20.14 7.51 18.77
N THR A 138 -21.24 6.86 18.39
CA THR A 138 -22.56 7.07 18.97
C THR A 138 -23.02 5.77 19.63
N ASN A 139 -24.27 5.75 20.10
CA ASN A 139 -24.91 4.52 20.57
C ASN A 139 -25.20 3.53 19.42
N TYR A 140 -25.07 3.96 18.16
CA TYR A 140 -25.52 3.21 17.00
C TYR A 140 -24.39 2.78 16.07
N MET A 141 -23.29 3.53 16.04
CA MET A 141 -22.17 3.30 15.13
C MET A 141 -20.87 3.83 15.73
N GLU A 142 -19.76 3.30 15.25
CA GLU A 142 -18.44 3.90 15.35
C GLU A 142 -18.07 4.45 13.97
N ARG A 143 -17.29 5.52 13.93
CA ARG A 143 -16.82 6.13 12.69
C ARG A 143 -15.38 6.52 12.83
N SER A 144 -14.58 6.05 11.89
CA SER A 144 -13.21 6.48 11.71
C SER A 144 -13.07 7.20 10.37
N SER A 145 -12.18 8.17 10.31
CA SER A 145 -11.92 8.89 9.07
C SER A 145 -10.47 9.29 8.94
N ALA A 146 -10.03 9.32 7.70
CA ALA A 146 -8.71 9.81 7.35
C ALA A 146 -8.76 10.76 6.16
N ILE A 147 -7.94 11.80 6.20
CA ILE A 147 -7.64 12.73 5.13
C ILE A 147 -6.12 12.96 5.12
N GLY A 148 -5.48 12.58 4.03
CA GLY A 148 -4.05 12.79 3.79
C GLY A 148 -3.81 13.79 2.67
N PHE A 149 -2.99 14.80 2.93
CA PHE A 149 -2.55 15.75 1.93
C PHE A 149 -1.27 15.30 1.24
N PHE A 150 -1.19 15.51 -0.07
CA PHE A 150 0.00 15.34 -0.89
C PHE A 150 0.05 16.41 -1.97
N MET A 151 1.22 16.62 -2.59
CA MET A 151 1.33 17.52 -3.73
C MET A 151 0.95 16.76 -5.01
N GLY A 152 -0.21 17.11 -5.57
CA GLY A 152 -0.74 16.56 -6.81
C GLY A 152 -0.29 17.36 -8.05
N HIS A 153 -0.91 17.05 -9.19
CA HIS A 153 -0.64 17.74 -10.45
C HIS A 153 -1.28 19.13 -10.53
N HIS A 154 -2.35 19.37 -9.75
CA HIS A 154 -3.08 20.64 -9.76
C HIS A 154 -2.89 21.44 -8.46
N GLY A 155 -1.81 21.16 -7.72
CA GLY A 155 -1.50 21.77 -6.43
C GLY A 155 -1.74 20.80 -5.28
N LEU A 156 -2.13 21.33 -4.12
CA LEU A 156 -2.41 20.47 -2.97
C LEU A 156 -3.63 19.58 -3.27
N ALA A 157 -3.43 18.28 -3.09
CA ALA A 157 -4.41 17.25 -3.35
C ALA A 157 -4.65 16.45 -2.07
N SER A 158 -5.73 15.69 -2.05
CA SER A 158 -6.07 14.86 -0.90
C SER A 158 -6.47 13.46 -1.30
N VAL A 159 -6.20 12.57 -0.38
CA VAL A 159 -6.82 11.27 -0.31
C VAL A 159 -7.62 11.16 0.97
N LYS A 160 -8.71 10.40 0.95
CA LYS A 160 -9.55 10.20 2.13
C LYS A 160 -10.18 8.82 2.16
N PHE A 161 -10.52 8.40 3.37
CA PHE A 161 -11.49 7.35 3.57
C PHE A 161 -12.39 7.62 4.79
N HIS A 162 -13.56 7.00 4.79
CA HIS A 162 -14.46 6.89 5.93
C HIS A 162 -14.79 5.42 6.16
N ASP A 163 -14.78 5.04 7.43
CA ASP A 163 -15.04 3.70 7.95
C ASP A 163 -16.15 3.83 8.98
N ALA A 164 -17.23 3.05 8.85
CA ALA A 164 -18.43 3.20 9.63
C ALA A 164 -19.00 1.90 10.20
N ILE A 165 -18.33 1.35 11.21
CA ILE A 165 -18.76 0.14 11.93
C ILE A 165 -20.13 0.31 12.66
N ASP A 166 -21.13 -0.48 12.26
CA ASP A 166 -22.44 -0.52 12.90
C ASP A 166 -22.43 -1.31 14.23
N LYS A 167 -23.09 -0.78 15.28
CA LYS A 167 -23.17 -1.48 16.57
C LYS A 167 -24.25 -2.56 16.57
N VAL A 168 -23.89 -3.74 17.08
CA VAL A 168 -24.77 -4.92 17.17
C VAL A 168 -26.09 -4.58 17.87
N GLY A 169 -27.20 -5.02 17.26
CA GLY A 169 -28.54 -4.94 17.85
C GLY A 169 -29.37 -3.74 17.45
N PHE A 170 -28.89 -2.89 16.54
CA PHE A 170 -29.67 -1.79 15.96
C PHE A 170 -30.29 -2.18 14.61
N PRO A 171 -31.64 -2.10 14.46
CA PRO A 171 -32.35 -2.69 13.32
C PRO A 171 -32.37 -1.85 12.04
N ALA A 172 -31.62 -0.74 11.98
CA ALA A 172 -31.63 0.18 10.85
C ALA A 172 -30.28 0.87 10.68
N PHE A 173 -30.03 1.24 9.42
CA PHE A 173 -28.85 1.87 8.81
C PHE A 173 -27.85 0.86 8.22
N THR A 174 -27.55 1.04 6.94
CA THR A 174 -26.33 0.55 6.28
C THR A 174 -25.51 1.81 6.04
N HIS A 175 -24.60 2.10 6.96
CA HIS A 175 -23.68 3.20 6.75
C HIS A 175 -22.79 2.91 5.54
N LYS A 176 -22.09 3.93 5.06
CA LYS A 176 -21.22 3.78 3.91
C LYS A 176 -19.79 3.95 4.35
N ASP A 177 -18.99 3.04 3.87
CA ASP A 177 -17.57 3.23 3.78
C ASP A 177 -17.27 3.90 2.46
N GLU A 178 -16.27 4.77 2.48
CA GLU A 178 -15.89 5.54 1.29
C GLU A 178 -14.39 5.59 1.17
N VAL A 179 -13.91 5.55 -0.07
CA VAL A 179 -12.53 5.90 -0.42
C VAL A 179 -12.56 6.90 -1.57
N ALA A 180 -11.71 7.93 -1.49
CA ALA A 180 -11.60 8.92 -2.56
C ALA A 180 -10.20 9.47 -2.71
N LEU A 181 -9.81 9.74 -3.95
CA LEU A 181 -8.66 10.54 -4.33
C LEU A 181 -9.14 11.79 -5.06
N ARG A 182 -8.60 12.96 -4.70
CA ARG A 182 -8.98 14.24 -5.31
C ARG A 182 -7.76 15.14 -5.52
N ASP A 183 -7.50 15.45 -6.78
CA ASP A 183 -6.40 16.26 -7.33
C ASP A 183 -6.93 17.12 -8.50
N ASP A 184 -7.99 17.88 -8.23
CA ASP A 184 -8.70 18.75 -9.19
C ASP A 184 -8.50 20.24 -8.84
N GLY A 185 -7.48 20.56 -8.03
CA GLY A 185 -7.23 21.92 -7.55
C GLY A 185 -8.26 22.40 -6.51
N ALA A 186 -8.95 21.49 -5.81
CA ALA A 186 -9.96 21.84 -4.81
C ALA A 186 -9.41 22.54 -3.55
N TYR A 187 -8.12 22.39 -3.26
CA TYR A 187 -7.51 22.96 -2.07
C TYR A 187 -6.69 24.20 -2.40
N SER A 188 -6.95 25.28 -1.68
CA SER A 188 -6.16 26.50 -1.76
C SER A 188 -4.87 26.42 -0.91
N ASP A 189 -3.93 27.32 -1.16
CA ASP A 189 -2.68 27.43 -0.40
C ASP A 189 -2.88 27.62 1.12
N PHE A 190 -4.08 28.03 1.55
CA PHE A 190 -4.45 28.08 2.96
C PHE A 190 -4.19 26.74 3.67
N PHE A 191 -4.49 25.62 3.01
CA PHE A 191 -4.34 24.29 3.58
C PHE A 191 -2.87 23.88 3.77
N LEU A 192 -1.92 24.48 3.04
CA LEU A 192 -0.49 24.21 3.22
C LEU A 192 0.00 24.63 4.62
N GLY A 193 -0.59 25.69 5.17
CA GLY A 193 -0.27 26.21 6.50
C GLY A 193 -1.22 25.75 7.61
N LEU A 194 -2.29 25.02 7.27
CA LEU A 194 -3.33 24.65 8.23
C LEU A 194 -2.89 23.46 9.08
N ALA A 195 -2.72 23.69 10.37
CA ALA A 195 -2.58 22.65 11.38
C ALA A 195 -3.97 22.22 11.85
N HIS A 196 -4.32 20.94 11.70
CA HIS A 196 -5.65 20.43 12.05
C HIS A 196 -5.58 18.98 12.53
N GLU A 197 -6.33 18.65 13.56
CA GLU A 197 -6.32 17.32 14.20
C GLU A 197 -6.85 16.21 13.30
N ASN A 198 -7.67 16.53 12.30
CA ASN A 198 -8.24 15.55 11.37
C ASN A 198 -7.45 15.40 10.06
N TYR A 199 -6.30 16.05 9.92
CA TYR A 199 -5.52 16.02 8.67
C TYR A 199 -4.12 15.47 8.91
N SER A 200 -3.68 14.62 7.99
CA SER A 200 -2.28 14.20 7.88
C SER A 200 -1.62 14.75 6.62
N THR A 201 -0.29 14.75 6.62
CA THR A 201 0.51 14.84 5.40
C THR A 201 0.99 13.44 5.03
N MET A 202 0.74 13.03 3.79
CA MET A 202 1.19 11.73 3.27
C MET A 202 2.72 11.69 3.24
N LEU A 203 3.29 10.66 3.86
CA LEU A 203 4.73 10.41 3.86
C LEU A 203 4.99 8.97 3.45
N VAL A 204 6.07 8.78 2.70
CA VAL A 204 6.47 7.49 2.18
C VAL A 204 7.97 7.28 2.34
N ARG A 205 8.38 6.02 2.40
CA ARG A 205 9.77 5.59 2.31
C ARG A 205 9.86 4.27 1.56
N THR A 206 11.04 3.95 1.05
CA THR A 206 11.30 2.60 0.56
C THR A 206 11.46 1.65 1.75
N ALA A 207 10.82 0.47 1.70
CA ALA A 207 11.11 -0.57 2.68
C ALA A 207 12.60 -0.91 2.61
N THR A 208 13.31 -0.90 3.75
CA THR A 208 14.62 -1.54 3.85
C THR A 208 14.39 -3.04 3.82
N VAL A 209 14.27 -3.60 2.63
CA VAL A 209 14.12 -5.04 2.44
C VAL A 209 15.37 -5.72 3.02
N PRO A 210 15.26 -6.60 4.03
CA PRO A 210 16.33 -7.55 4.29
C PRO A 210 16.44 -8.38 3.02
N GLU A 211 17.57 -8.30 2.31
CA GLU A 211 17.78 -8.91 1.00
C GLU A 211 17.02 -10.24 0.89
N PRO A 212 16.08 -10.40 -0.07
CA PRO A 212 15.36 -11.64 -0.19
C PRO A 212 16.37 -12.76 -0.36
N GLY A 213 16.13 -13.90 0.30
CA GLY A 213 16.95 -15.11 0.16
C GLY A 213 17.12 -15.60 -1.29
N ALA A 214 16.55 -14.93 -2.29
CA ALA A 214 16.84 -15.08 -3.71
C ALA A 214 18.32 -14.91 -4.05
N PHE A 215 19.07 -13.99 -3.42
CA PHE A 215 20.52 -13.91 -3.61
C PHE A 215 21.24 -15.16 -3.07
N VAL A 216 20.79 -15.66 -1.90
CA VAL A 216 21.31 -16.91 -1.31
C VAL A 216 20.91 -18.11 -2.16
N ALA A 217 19.68 -18.16 -2.69
CA ALA A 217 19.18 -19.22 -3.56
C ALA A 217 19.91 -19.23 -4.90
N PHE A 218 20.17 -18.06 -5.48
CA PHE A 218 20.94 -17.90 -6.70
C PHE A 218 22.42 -18.26 -6.50
N ALA A 219 23.03 -17.79 -5.41
CA ALA A 219 24.40 -18.14 -5.04
C ALA A 219 24.54 -19.65 -4.78
N THR A 220 23.63 -20.25 -4.02
CA THR A 220 23.62 -21.71 -3.76
C THR A 220 23.38 -22.50 -5.04
N ALA A 221 22.53 -22.04 -5.96
CA ALA A 221 22.34 -22.65 -7.27
C ALA A 221 23.63 -22.61 -8.11
N ILE A 222 24.34 -21.48 -8.15
CA ILE A 222 25.65 -21.35 -8.83
C ILE A 222 26.68 -22.29 -8.21
N VAL A 223 26.75 -22.38 -6.88
CA VAL A 223 27.67 -23.28 -6.18
C VAL A 223 27.36 -24.74 -6.51
N ALA A 224 26.08 -25.14 -6.49
CA ALA A 224 25.64 -26.49 -6.86
C ALA A 224 25.96 -26.84 -8.32
N LEU A 225 25.75 -25.91 -9.26
CA LEU A 225 26.09 -26.05 -10.68
C LEU A 225 27.60 -26.18 -10.89
N SER A 226 28.39 -25.41 -10.14
CA SER A 226 29.86 -25.44 -10.18
C SER A 226 30.42 -26.77 -9.68
N TRP A 227 29.83 -27.30 -8.61
CA TRP A 227 30.15 -28.60 -8.05
C TRP A 227 29.85 -29.74 -9.05
N ARG A 228 28.66 -29.71 -9.67
CA ARG A 228 28.25 -30.69 -10.68
C ARG A 228 29.15 -30.69 -11.91
N ARG A 229 29.60 -29.52 -12.37
CA ARG A 229 30.56 -29.40 -13.49
C ARG A 229 31.94 -29.99 -13.15
N ARG A 230 32.39 -29.91 -11.90
CA ARG A 230 33.66 -30.51 -11.46
C ARG A 230 33.58 -32.03 -11.41
N GLN A 231 32.49 -32.62 -10.90
CA GLN A 231 32.34 -34.08 -10.85
C GLN A 231 32.24 -34.71 -12.25
N GLY A 232 31.59 -34.04 -13.21
CA GLY A 232 31.54 -34.51 -14.61
C GLY A 232 32.88 -34.53 -15.34
N ARG A 233 33.88 -33.75 -14.88
CA ARG A 233 35.24 -33.75 -15.45
C ARG A 233 36.13 -34.87 -14.91
N PHE A 234 35.87 -35.36 -13.69
CA PHE A 234 36.64 -36.47 -13.10
C PHE A 234 36.17 -37.85 -13.56
N GLY A 235 34.92 -38.00 -14.02
CA GLY A 235 34.38 -39.28 -14.51
C GLY A 235 34.84 -39.72 -15.92
N ARG A 236 35.70 -38.95 -16.60
CA ARG A 236 36.12 -39.22 -17.99
C ARG A 236 37.56 -39.71 -18.15
N LYS A 237 38.23 -40.12 -17.06
CA LYS A 237 39.56 -40.74 -17.09
C LYS A 237 39.57 -42.10 -16.41
N THR A 238 38.96 -43.10 -17.04
CA THR A 238 39.36 -44.53 -16.97
C THR A 238 38.42 -45.35 -17.84
N ARG A 239 38.79 -45.53 -19.11
CA ARG A 239 38.54 -46.74 -19.90
C ARG A 239 39.72 -46.88 -20.88
N LEU A 240 40.74 -47.61 -20.43
CA LEU A 240 41.55 -48.47 -21.29
C LEU A 240 40.92 -49.87 -21.20
#